data_AF-A0A424KB85-F1
#
_entry.id   AF-A0A424KB85-F1
#
_cell.length_a   1.000
_cell.length_b   1.000
_cell.length_c   1.000
_cell.angle_alpha   90.00
_cell.angle_beta   90.00
_cell.angle_gamma   90.00
#
_symmetry.space_group_name_H-M   'P 1'
#
loop_
_entity.id
_entity.type
_entity.pdbx_description
1 polymer ?
#
loop_
_entity_poly.entity_id
_entity_poly.type
_entity_poly.pdbx_seq_one_letter_code
_entity_poly.pdbx_strand_id
1 'polypeptide(L)'
;MTVLNNIINFFPEMSFAKKYSRNLLKAFLMDAKGKKYKTWGDLVFYCKYSANPVGRFVIDLIYQKKNLPHVNFKEIYLASDCLCTSLQIINHLQDCKKDFQELKRIYIPESFFKKHSVDREILKLRDSNANFLDLVFEMVEKVEIMLTKSGKGLGMIEPWSLRKETLIILNIAKKLCYLLKIKDV
;
A
#
# COMPACT_ATOMS: atom_id res chain seq x y z
N MET A 1 -6.08 -27.16 3.05
CA MET A 1 -5.47 -27.75 1.83
C MET A 1 -6.25 -27.43 0.55
N THR A 2 -7.58 -27.37 0.56
CA THR A 2 -8.43 -27.13 -0.63
C THR A 2 -8.19 -25.79 -1.34
N VAL A 3 -8.06 -24.68 -0.61
CA VAL A 3 -7.83 -23.36 -1.21
C VAL A 3 -6.47 -23.28 -1.91
N LEU A 4 -5.42 -23.83 -1.29
CA LEU A 4 -4.07 -23.82 -1.86
C LEU A 4 -4.03 -24.66 -3.15
N ASN A 5 -4.68 -25.83 -3.15
CA ASN A 5 -4.77 -26.67 -4.34
C ASN A 5 -5.57 -25.99 -5.46
N ASN A 6 -6.67 -25.30 -5.14
CA ASN A 6 -7.43 -24.52 -6.12
C ASN A 6 -6.59 -23.39 -6.73
N ILE A 7 -5.80 -22.69 -5.91
CA ILE A 7 -4.88 -21.66 -6.38
C ILE A 7 -3.80 -22.26 -7.28
N ILE A 8 -3.18 -23.37 -6.87
CA ILE A 8 -2.13 -24.05 -7.65
C ILE A 8 -2.68 -24.51 -9.01
N ASN A 9 -3.90 -25.03 -9.05
CA ASN A 9 -4.53 -25.50 -10.28
C ASN A 9 -4.95 -24.36 -11.22
N PHE A 10 -5.27 -23.18 -10.67
CA PHE A 10 -5.72 -22.01 -11.45
C PHE A 10 -4.56 -21.12 -11.91
N PHE A 11 -3.41 -21.20 -11.25
CA PHE A 11 -2.21 -20.40 -11.57
C PHE A 11 -1.64 -20.62 -12.99
N PRO A 12 -1.63 -21.83 -13.56
CA PRO A 12 -1.17 -22.08 -14.94
C PRO A 12 -1.97 -21.32 -15.99
N GLU A 13 -3.26 -21.06 -15.73
CA GLU A 13 -4.15 -20.34 -16.64
C GLU A 13 -3.91 -18.81 -16.65
N MET A 14 -3.06 -18.30 -15.74
CA MET A 14 -2.77 -16.88 -15.59
C MET A 14 -1.28 -16.58 -15.76
N SER A 15 -0.89 -16.20 -16.97
CA SER A 15 0.50 -15.89 -17.31
C SER A 15 1.11 -14.78 -16.41
N PHE A 16 0.30 -13.86 -15.89
CA PHE A 16 0.72 -12.79 -14.98
C PHE A 16 0.84 -13.20 -13.51
N ALA A 17 0.16 -14.27 -13.07
CA ALA A 17 0.08 -14.63 -11.64
C ALA A 17 1.45 -14.90 -11.03
N LYS A 18 2.32 -15.59 -11.80
CA LYS A 18 3.71 -15.88 -11.40
C LYS A 18 4.55 -14.62 -11.17
N LYS A 19 4.30 -13.56 -11.94
CA LYS A 19 5.04 -12.29 -11.81
C LYS A 19 4.64 -11.59 -10.51
N TYR A 20 3.34 -11.47 -10.24
CA TYR A 20 2.86 -10.77 -9.06
C TYR A 20 3.15 -11.52 -7.76
N SER A 21 3.00 -12.85 -7.74
CA SER A 21 3.36 -13.66 -6.57
C SER A 21 4.85 -13.57 -6.22
N ARG A 22 5.74 -13.57 -7.22
CA ARG A 22 7.19 -13.36 -7.01
C ARG A 22 7.51 -11.97 -6.46
N ASN A 23 6.79 -10.94 -6.89
CA ASN A 23 6.96 -9.61 -6.31
C ASN A 23 6.56 -9.59 -4.83
N LEU A 24 5.43 -10.20 -4.47
CA LEU A 24 5.00 -10.32 -3.06
C LEU A 24 6.00 -11.12 -2.23
N LEU A 25 6.53 -12.24 -2.77
CA LEU A 25 7.57 -13.02 -2.12
C LEU A 25 8.84 -12.18 -1.89
N LYS A 26 9.18 -11.30 -2.82
CA LYS A 26 10.31 -10.38 -2.64
C LYS A 26 10.09 -9.43 -1.48
N ALA A 27 8.88 -8.88 -1.30
CA ALA A 27 8.55 -8.06 -0.13
C ALA A 27 8.64 -8.86 1.17
N PHE A 28 8.10 -10.09 1.19
CA PHE A 28 8.19 -11.00 2.34
C PHE A 28 9.65 -11.25 2.75
N LEU A 29 10.56 -11.45 1.78
CA LEU A 29 11.99 -11.58 2.06
C LEU A 29 12.64 -10.29 2.58
N MET A 30 12.16 -9.10 2.20
CA MET A 30 12.63 -7.84 2.78
C MET A 30 12.23 -7.72 4.25
N ASP A 31 10.99 -8.09 4.55
CA ASP A 31 10.42 -8.10 5.90
C ASP A 31 11.13 -9.09 6.82
N ALA A 32 11.37 -10.31 6.34
CA ALA A 32 12.09 -11.34 7.10
C ALA A 32 13.54 -10.92 7.43
N LYS A 33 14.14 -10.06 6.60
CA LYS A 33 15.48 -9.50 6.84
C LYS A 33 15.49 -8.27 7.75
N GLY A 34 14.32 -7.80 8.21
CA GLY A 34 14.22 -6.62 9.07
C GLY A 34 14.72 -5.34 8.38
N LYS A 35 14.35 -5.14 7.11
CA LYS A 35 14.79 -3.97 6.32
C LYS A 35 14.45 -2.67 7.06
N LYS A 36 15.43 -1.79 7.19
CA LYS A 36 15.26 -0.41 7.66
C LYS A 36 15.02 0.53 6.50
N TYR A 37 14.11 1.48 6.68
CA TYR A 37 13.75 2.49 5.67
C TYR A 37 14.46 3.79 6.00
N LYS A 38 15.38 4.24 5.15
CA LYS A 38 16.13 5.48 5.41
C LYS A 38 15.35 6.69 4.92
N THR A 39 14.69 6.54 3.78
CA THR A 39 14.00 7.62 3.05
C THR A 39 12.57 7.24 2.68
N TRP A 40 11.77 8.25 2.32
CA TRP A 40 10.45 8.03 1.71
C TRP A 40 10.51 7.11 0.49
N GLY A 41 11.54 7.27 -0.35
CA GLY A 41 11.75 6.45 -1.54
C GLY A 41 11.93 4.96 -1.21
N ASP A 42 12.58 4.63 -0.08
CA ASP A 42 12.75 3.24 0.35
C ASP A 42 11.42 2.59 0.72
N LEU A 43 10.56 3.32 1.43
CA LEU A 43 9.23 2.85 1.84
C LEU A 43 8.32 2.67 0.61
N VAL A 44 8.31 3.64 -0.30
CA VAL A 44 7.57 3.53 -1.57
C VAL A 44 8.10 2.37 -2.43
N PHE A 45 9.42 2.17 -2.48
CA PHE A 45 10.02 1.04 -3.18
C PHE A 45 9.62 -0.30 -2.57
N TYR A 46 9.45 -0.38 -1.25
CA TYR A 46 8.90 -1.57 -0.61
C TYR A 46 7.45 -1.81 -1.01
N CYS A 47 6.60 -0.77 -1.00
CA CYS A 47 5.19 -0.83 -1.41
C CYS A 47 5.00 -1.32 -2.86
N LYS A 48 5.97 -1.02 -3.74
CA LYS A 48 6.03 -1.57 -5.12
C LYS A 48 5.98 -3.10 -5.15
N TYR A 49 6.48 -3.76 -4.12
CA TYR A 49 6.50 -5.22 -4.01
C TYR A 49 5.45 -5.76 -3.03
N SER A 50 5.15 -5.06 -1.94
CA SER A 50 4.22 -5.54 -0.91
C SER A 50 2.75 -5.27 -1.22
N ALA A 51 2.43 -4.24 -2.00
CA ALA A 51 1.05 -3.81 -2.22
C ALA A 51 0.65 -3.73 -3.70
N ASN A 52 1.43 -3.05 -4.54
CA ASN A 52 1.10 -2.82 -5.96
C ASN A 52 0.78 -4.10 -6.76
N PRO A 53 1.49 -5.24 -6.55
CA PRO A 53 1.18 -6.47 -7.27
C PRO A 53 -0.23 -6.99 -7.02
N VAL A 54 -0.82 -6.71 -5.86
CA VAL A 54 -2.19 -7.15 -5.51
C VAL A 54 -3.22 -6.43 -6.39
N GLY A 55 -3.14 -5.09 -6.47
CA GLY A 55 -4.07 -4.31 -7.29
C GLY A 55 -4.00 -4.70 -8.77
N ARG A 56 -2.78 -4.82 -9.30
CA ARG A 56 -2.55 -5.26 -10.69
C ARG A 56 -3.07 -6.68 -10.94
N PHE A 57 -2.86 -7.61 -10.00
CA PHE A 57 -3.39 -8.97 -10.12
C PHE A 57 -4.92 -8.98 -10.23
N VAL A 58 -5.61 -8.22 -9.39
CA VAL A 58 -7.08 -8.14 -9.43
C VAL A 58 -7.57 -7.54 -10.75
N ILE A 59 -6.90 -6.50 -11.25
CA ILE A 59 -7.24 -5.90 -12.55
C ILE A 59 -7.06 -6.92 -13.68
N ASP A 60 -5.87 -7.50 -13.81
CA ASP A 60 -5.57 -8.50 -14.85
C ASP A 60 -6.55 -9.68 -14.78
N LEU A 61 -6.86 -10.17 -13.58
CA LEU A 61 -7.80 -11.27 -13.35
C LEU A 61 -9.19 -10.96 -13.90
N ILE A 62 -9.73 -9.78 -13.58
CA ILE A 62 -11.08 -9.40 -14.01
C ILE A 62 -11.13 -9.16 -15.51
N TYR A 63 -10.11 -8.54 -16.10
CA TYR A 63 -10.04 -8.34 -17.55
C TYR A 63 -9.92 -9.66 -18.30
N GLN A 64 -9.05 -10.58 -17.84
CA GLN A 64 -8.96 -11.92 -18.42
C GLN A 64 -10.29 -12.68 -18.31
N LYS A 65 -10.91 -12.71 -17.12
CA LYS A 65 -12.19 -13.42 -16.91
C LYS A 65 -13.35 -12.89 -17.77
N LYS A 66 -13.33 -11.60 -18.09
CA LYS A 66 -14.35 -10.95 -18.93
C LYS A 66 -13.95 -10.89 -20.40
N ASN A 67 -12.79 -11.44 -20.78
CA ASN A 67 -12.23 -11.38 -22.12
C ASN A 67 -12.18 -9.95 -22.69
N LEU A 68 -11.75 -8.99 -21.87
CA LEU A 68 -11.71 -7.57 -22.22
C LEU A 68 -10.36 -7.16 -22.81
N PRO A 69 -10.33 -6.18 -23.74
CA PRO A 69 -9.09 -5.69 -24.32
C PRO A 69 -8.27 -4.86 -23.32
N HIS A 70 -6.95 -4.83 -23.50
CA HIS A 70 -6.02 -4.14 -22.61
C HIS A 70 -5.87 -2.66 -22.99
N VAL A 71 -6.94 -1.87 -22.89
CA VAL A 71 -6.96 -0.44 -23.25
C VAL A 71 -6.66 0.43 -22.02
N ASN A 72 -5.79 1.45 -22.16
CA ASN A 72 -5.38 2.39 -21.08
C ASN A 72 -4.74 1.74 -19.84
N PHE A 73 -4.14 0.55 -20.00
CA PHE A 73 -3.58 -0.21 -18.87
C PHE A 73 -2.43 0.50 -18.16
N LYS A 74 -1.67 1.35 -18.86
CA LYS A 74 -0.59 2.14 -18.26
C LYS A 74 -1.15 3.11 -17.22
N GLU A 75 -2.21 3.83 -17.56
CA GLU A 75 -2.91 4.80 -16.71
C GLU A 75 -3.64 4.09 -15.57
N ILE A 76 -4.33 2.99 -15.87
CA ILE A 76 -5.03 2.16 -14.87
C ILE A 76 -4.03 1.61 -13.85
N TYR A 77 -2.88 1.07 -14.29
CA TYR A 77 -1.85 0.55 -13.38
C TYR A 77 -1.16 1.62 -12.57
N LEU A 78 -0.86 2.77 -13.15
CA LEU A 78 -0.30 3.88 -12.38
C LEU A 78 -1.27 4.30 -11.26
N ALA A 79 -2.55 4.41 -11.58
CA ALA A 79 -3.57 4.77 -10.62
C ALA A 79 -3.79 3.70 -9.54
N SER A 80 -3.83 2.42 -9.91
CA SER A 80 -3.92 1.30 -8.97
C SER A 80 -2.69 1.24 -8.05
N ASP A 81 -1.48 1.43 -8.59
CA ASP A 81 -0.25 1.45 -7.82
C ASP A 81 -0.22 2.59 -6.81
N CYS A 82 -0.66 3.80 -7.21
CA CYS A 82 -0.80 4.92 -6.29
C CYS A 82 -1.77 4.58 -5.15
N LEU A 83 -2.95 4.05 -5.46
CA LEU A 83 -3.95 3.67 -4.45
C LEU A 83 -3.41 2.57 -3.51
N CYS A 84 -2.83 1.50 -4.05
CA CYS A 84 -2.29 0.38 -3.26
C CYS A 84 -1.12 0.84 -2.37
N THR A 85 -0.19 1.64 -2.89
CA THR A 85 0.90 2.18 -2.07
C THR A 85 0.35 3.09 -0.97
N SER A 86 -0.62 3.96 -1.27
CA SER A 86 -1.25 4.82 -0.28
C SER A 86 -1.91 4.02 0.84
N LEU A 87 -2.70 3.00 0.51
CA LEU A 87 -3.35 2.12 1.50
C LEU A 87 -2.32 1.40 2.38
N GLN A 88 -1.23 0.92 1.77
CA GLN A 88 -0.17 0.23 2.51
C GLN A 88 0.51 1.16 3.52
N ILE A 89 0.80 2.41 3.13
CA ILE A 89 1.41 3.39 4.02
C ILE A 89 0.44 3.81 5.12
N ILE A 90 -0.86 3.95 4.81
CA ILE A 90 -1.90 4.20 5.81
C ILE A 90 -1.91 3.08 6.86
N ASN A 91 -1.92 1.81 6.43
CA ASN A 91 -1.85 0.66 7.35
C ASN A 91 -0.58 0.73 8.23
N HIS A 92 0.58 1.02 7.63
CA HIS A 92 1.83 1.18 8.38
C HIS A 92 1.80 2.30 9.43
N LEU A 93 1.05 3.38 9.17
CA LEU A 93 0.87 4.45 10.16
C LEU A 93 -0.09 4.03 11.27
N GLN A 94 -1.23 3.43 10.92
CA GLN A 94 -2.23 2.95 11.89
C GLN A 94 -1.68 1.85 12.80
N ASP A 95 -0.83 0.97 12.27
CA ASP A 95 -0.28 -0.17 13.00
C ASP A 95 1.14 0.08 13.52
N CYS A 96 1.70 1.30 13.38
CA CYS A 96 3.13 1.56 13.63
C CYS A 96 3.62 1.11 15.02
N LYS A 97 2.77 1.28 16.03
CA LYS A 97 3.03 0.88 17.42
C LYS A 97 3.01 -0.63 17.59
N LYS A 98 1.99 -1.29 17.03
CA LYS A 98 1.82 -2.74 17.05
C LYS A 98 2.97 -3.42 16.30
N ASP A 99 3.29 -2.95 15.11
CA ASP A 99 4.40 -3.43 14.29
C ASP A 99 5.74 -3.32 15.03
N PHE A 100 5.95 -2.24 15.78
CA PHE A 100 7.16 -2.08 16.57
C PHE A 100 7.18 -3.00 17.79
N GLN A 101 6.09 -3.09 18.54
CA GLN A 101 6.02 -3.83 19.80
C GLN A 101 6.06 -5.35 19.57
N GLU A 102 5.20 -5.85 18.68
CA GLU A 102 4.99 -7.29 18.43
C GLU A 102 5.98 -7.86 17.42
N LEU A 103 6.28 -7.09 16.35
CA LEU A 103 7.06 -7.61 15.21
C LEU A 103 8.49 -7.05 15.16
N LYS A 104 8.83 -6.08 16.00
CA LYS A 104 10.11 -5.34 15.97
C LYS A 104 10.38 -4.68 14.62
N ARG A 105 9.33 -4.21 13.94
CA ARG A 105 9.38 -3.55 12.64
C ARG A 105 9.05 -2.07 12.75
N ILE A 106 9.71 -1.26 11.93
CA ILE A 106 9.43 0.17 11.78
C ILE A 106 9.41 0.48 10.29
N TYR A 107 8.26 0.91 9.77
CA TYR A 107 8.11 1.30 8.37
C TYR A 107 8.27 2.81 8.15
N ILE A 108 8.09 3.62 9.20
CA ILE A 108 8.36 5.06 9.17
C ILE A 108 9.85 5.28 8.84
N PRO A 109 10.20 6.05 7.79
CA PRO A 109 11.58 6.22 7.41
C PRO A 109 12.39 7.03 8.44
N GLU A 110 13.66 6.67 8.63
CA GLU A 110 14.59 7.37 9.55
C GLU A 110 14.71 8.87 9.26
N SER A 111 14.60 9.29 7.99
CA SER A 111 14.64 10.70 7.61
C SER A 111 13.52 11.52 8.26
N PHE A 112 12.35 10.92 8.49
CA PHE A 112 11.22 11.61 9.12
C PHE A 112 11.45 11.78 10.62
N PHE A 113 11.86 10.71 11.31
CA PHE A 113 12.25 10.78 12.72
C PHE A 113 13.31 11.86 12.97
N LYS A 114 14.34 11.89 12.13
CA LYS A 114 15.40 12.91 12.21
C LYS A 114 14.88 14.32 11.96
N LYS A 115 14.06 14.52 10.92
CA LYS A 115 13.53 15.84 10.56
C LYS A 115 12.68 16.44 11.66
N HIS A 116 11.86 15.62 12.32
CA HIS A 116 10.95 16.04 13.39
C HIS A 116 11.57 15.95 14.79
N SER A 117 12.86 15.59 14.89
CA SER A 117 13.56 15.39 16.18
C SER A 117 12.82 14.42 17.12
N VAL A 118 12.32 13.31 16.57
CA VAL A 118 11.60 12.26 17.29
C VAL A 118 12.45 11.01 17.36
N ASP A 119 12.63 10.46 18.57
CA ASP A 119 13.20 9.12 18.73
C ASP A 119 12.14 8.04 18.46
N ARG A 120 12.54 6.95 17.79
CA ARG A 120 11.69 5.78 17.52
C ARG A 120 11.09 5.15 18.78
N GLU A 121 11.71 5.37 19.95
CA GLU A 121 11.22 4.91 21.24
C GLU A 121 9.85 5.51 21.61
N ILE A 122 9.40 6.58 20.94
CA ILE A 122 8.02 7.09 21.01
C ILE A 122 6.98 5.99 20.73
N LEU A 123 7.30 5.02 19.89
CA LEU A 123 6.44 3.88 19.54
C LEU A 123 6.23 2.90 20.72
N LYS A 124 6.94 3.08 21.84
CA LYS A 124 6.68 2.36 23.10
C LYS A 124 5.68 3.08 24.00
N LEU A 125 5.58 4.41 23.87
CA LEU A 125 4.81 5.24 24.78
C LEU A 125 3.32 5.13 24.50
N ARG A 126 2.49 5.34 25.52
CA ARG A 126 1.03 5.25 25.38
C ARG A 126 0.47 6.35 24.46
N ASP A 127 0.97 7.56 24.60
CA ASP A 127 0.43 8.74 23.92
C ASP A 127 1.51 9.39 23.04
N SER A 128 1.12 9.93 21.89
CA SER A 128 2.03 10.65 20.99
C SER A 128 2.35 12.06 21.50
N ASN A 129 3.52 12.57 21.12
CA ASN A 129 3.87 13.98 21.31
C ASN A 129 3.61 14.79 20.03
N ALA A 130 3.61 16.12 20.14
CA ALA A 130 3.35 17.02 19.03
C ALA A 130 4.28 16.75 17.81
N ASN A 131 5.58 16.56 18.07
CA ASN A 131 6.56 16.30 17.00
C ASN A 131 6.28 14.99 16.23
N PHE A 132 5.78 13.95 16.91
CA PHE A 132 5.40 12.71 16.24
C PHE A 132 4.11 12.87 15.44
N LEU A 133 3.15 13.66 15.93
CA LEU A 133 1.95 14.01 15.16
C LEU A 133 2.31 14.81 13.90
N ASP A 134 3.24 15.76 13.99
CA ASP A 134 3.75 16.51 12.83
C ASP A 134 4.45 15.60 11.81
N LEU A 135 5.17 14.60 12.30
CA LEU A 135 5.78 13.55 11.47
C LEU A 135 4.71 12.76 10.70
N VAL A 136 3.69 12.26 11.41
CA VAL A 136 2.58 11.50 10.81
C VAL A 136 1.85 12.39 9.80
N PHE A 137 1.60 13.65 10.14
CA PHE A 137 0.97 14.63 9.27
C PHE A 137 1.72 14.77 7.94
N GLU A 138 3.05 14.97 7.96
CA GLU A 138 3.83 15.09 6.73
C GLU A 138 3.78 13.81 5.88
N MET A 139 3.81 12.62 6.51
CA MET A 139 3.67 11.36 5.78
C MET A 139 2.28 11.25 5.12
N VAL A 140 1.22 11.64 5.83
CA VAL A 140 -0.14 11.64 5.29
C VAL A 140 -0.28 12.63 4.14
N GLU A 141 0.34 13.82 4.19
CA GLU A 141 0.33 14.75 3.05
C GLU A 141 0.95 14.14 1.79
N LYS A 142 2.05 13.39 1.93
CA LYS A 142 2.65 12.67 0.80
C LYS A 142 1.72 11.58 0.26
N VAL A 143 1.00 10.88 1.14
CA VAL A 143 -0.03 9.89 0.75
C VAL A 143 -1.17 10.57 -0.01
N GLU A 144 -1.66 11.71 0.46
CA GLU A 144 -2.75 12.47 -0.20
C GLU A 144 -2.34 12.90 -1.61
N ILE A 145 -1.10 13.38 -1.80
CA ILE A 145 -0.55 13.71 -3.14
C ILE A 145 -0.60 12.47 -4.05
N MET A 146 -0.30 11.27 -3.56
CA MET A 146 -0.41 10.04 -4.35
C MET A 146 -1.86 9.70 -4.70
N LEU A 147 -2.80 9.88 -3.75
CA LEU A 147 -4.23 9.64 -3.98
C LEU A 147 -4.81 10.54 -5.07
N THR A 148 -4.31 11.79 -5.24
CA THR A 148 -4.75 12.67 -6.33
C THR A 148 -4.48 12.08 -7.73
N LYS A 149 -3.44 11.26 -7.87
CA LYS A 149 -3.04 10.62 -9.14
C LYS A 149 -3.88 9.39 -9.48
N SER A 150 -4.70 8.90 -8.54
CA SER A 150 -5.46 7.66 -8.71
C SER A 150 -6.79 7.87 -9.47
N GLY A 151 -7.51 8.97 -9.22
CA GLY A 151 -8.89 9.13 -9.68
C GLY A 151 -9.09 8.97 -11.19
N LYS A 152 -8.27 9.65 -12.01
CA LYS A 152 -8.38 9.61 -13.48
C LYS A 152 -8.18 8.21 -14.06
N GLY A 153 -7.12 7.51 -13.65
CA GLY A 153 -6.80 6.18 -14.18
C GLY A 153 -7.76 5.11 -13.68
N LEU A 154 -8.23 5.19 -12.42
CA LEU A 154 -9.27 4.28 -11.93
C LEU A 154 -10.59 4.46 -12.71
N GLY A 155 -10.94 5.70 -13.10
CA GLY A 155 -12.11 5.99 -13.92
C GLY A 155 -12.09 5.35 -15.32
N MET A 156 -10.92 4.94 -15.80
CA MET A 156 -10.73 4.26 -17.09
C MET A 156 -10.93 2.74 -17.01
N ILE A 157 -11.10 2.15 -15.83
CA ILE A 157 -11.34 0.71 -15.67
C ILE A 157 -12.65 0.33 -16.34
N GLU A 158 -12.62 -0.43 -17.44
CA GLU A 158 -13.82 -0.77 -18.21
C GLU A 158 -14.87 -1.53 -17.38
N PRO A 159 -14.56 -2.62 -16.65
CA PRO A 159 -15.53 -3.28 -15.79
C PRO A 159 -16.12 -2.33 -14.74
N TRP A 160 -17.41 -2.04 -14.87
CA TRP A 160 -18.10 -1.10 -13.99
C TRP A 160 -18.06 -1.49 -12.51
N SER A 161 -18.18 -2.77 -12.18
CA SER A 161 -18.10 -3.26 -10.80
C SER A 161 -16.74 -2.95 -10.18
N LEU A 162 -15.64 -3.32 -10.86
CA LEU A 162 -14.29 -3.07 -10.38
C LEU A 162 -13.98 -1.57 -10.31
N ARG A 163 -14.45 -0.78 -11.28
CA ARG A 163 -14.33 0.68 -11.27
C ARG A 163 -14.98 1.29 -10.03
N LYS A 164 -16.22 0.88 -9.73
CA LYS A 164 -16.93 1.35 -8.54
C LYS A 164 -16.20 0.98 -7.25
N GLU A 165 -15.81 -0.27 -7.10
CA GLU A 165 -15.09 -0.75 -5.91
C GLU A 165 -13.79 0.04 -5.68
N THR A 166 -12.98 0.21 -6.71
CA THR A 166 -11.72 0.96 -6.61
C THR A 166 -11.93 2.45 -6.29
N LEU A 167 -12.98 3.08 -6.82
CA LEU A 167 -13.34 4.47 -6.49
C LEU A 167 -13.89 4.60 -5.06
N ILE A 168 -14.63 3.62 -4.56
CA ILE A 168 -15.05 3.57 -3.15
C ILE A 168 -13.82 3.45 -2.25
N ILE A 169 -12.91 2.53 -2.56
CA ILE A 169 -11.65 2.34 -1.81
C ILE A 169 -10.81 3.63 -1.82
N LEU A 170 -10.74 4.35 -2.94
CA LEU A 170 -10.08 5.66 -3.02
C LEU A 170 -10.69 6.67 -2.03
N ASN A 171 -12.01 6.73 -1.90
CA ASN A 171 -12.67 7.62 -0.95
C ASN A 171 -12.46 7.18 0.51
N ILE A 172 -12.45 5.86 0.77
CA ILE A 172 -12.08 5.32 2.08
C ILE A 172 -10.65 5.72 2.44
N ALA A 173 -9.68 5.58 1.52
CA ALA A 173 -8.29 5.96 1.75
C ALA A 173 -8.15 7.46 2.09
N LYS A 174 -8.89 8.33 1.38
CA LYS A 174 -8.94 9.77 1.72
C LYS A 174 -9.52 10.01 3.11
N LYS A 175 -10.58 9.28 3.50
CA LYS A 175 -11.16 9.38 4.84
C LYS A 175 -10.19 8.91 5.92
N LEU A 176 -9.44 7.84 5.67
CA LEU A 176 -8.42 7.34 6.59
C LEU A 176 -7.28 8.36 6.77
N CYS A 177 -6.83 9.02 5.69
CA CYS A 177 -5.87 10.13 5.78
C CYS A 177 -6.39 11.25 6.67
N TYR A 178 -7.65 11.67 6.49
CA TYR A 178 -8.27 12.66 7.37
C TYR A 178 -8.29 12.20 8.84
N LEU A 179 -8.67 10.95 9.10
CA LEU A 179 -8.72 10.40 10.47
C LEU A 179 -7.33 10.36 11.13
N LEU A 180 -6.28 10.01 10.39
CA LEU A 180 -4.89 10.01 10.86
C LEU A 180 -4.37 11.41 11.22
N LYS A 181 -4.97 12.48 10.70
CA LYS A 181 -4.60 13.86 11.04
C LYS A 181 -5.31 14.40 12.28
N ILE A 182 -6.42 13.78 12.70
CA ILE A 182 -7.23 14.28 13.82
C ILE A 182 -7.28 13.33 15.02
N LYS A 183 -6.87 12.08 14.83
CA LYS A 183 -6.78 11.07 15.89
C LYS A 183 -5.34 10.67 16.10
N ASP A 184 -5.00 10.41 17.35
CA ASP A 184 -3.73 9.78 17.67
C ASP A 184 -3.68 8.34 17.12
N VAL A 185 -2.48 7.90 16.74
CA VAL A 185 -2.19 6.58 16.13
C VAL A 185 -1.75 5.54 17.16
#